data_AF-A0A7W1HC93-F1
#
_entry.id   AF-A0A7W1HC93-F1
#
_cell.length_a   1.000
_cell.length_b   1.000
_cell.length_c   1.000
_cell.angle_alpha   90.00
_cell.angle_beta   90.00
_cell.angle_gamma   90.00
#
_symmetry.space_group_name_H-M   'P 1'
#
loop_
_entity.id
_entity.type
_entity.pdbx_description
1 polymer ?
#
loop_
_entity_poly.entity_id
_entity_poly.type
_entity_poly.pdbx_seq_one_letter_code
_entity_poly.pdbx_strand_id
1 'polypeptide(L)'
;MEAATVTSAPSRRRSEAVWEFISTYGLILLLLALPIRYGIQDLSDDGNLNRLGNNLVEGLSNGAVLALIALGYTLVYGIIELINFAHGEVFMLGSLASAALYATFGLTPATGAAGLVLGLAAILILAMMVSASLNVMIERVAYRPLRGAPKLAPLITAVGMSFILQNVGVLWIGASQKAVPDLLGSQKHLIEIWGVSITRGHVLAIAVTIPLVLLLTSFVARSRLG
;
A
#
# COMPACT_ATOMS: atom_id res chain seq x y z
N MET A 1 5.22 -31.11 -64.38
CA MET A 1 3.90 -30.80 -63.81
C MET A 1 3.79 -31.56 -62.51
N GLU A 2 4.19 -30.92 -61.40
CA GLU A 2 4.09 -31.52 -60.07
C GLU A 2 3.33 -30.53 -59.20
N ALA A 3 2.19 -31.00 -58.68
CA ALA A 3 1.12 -30.18 -58.14
C ALA A 3 1.49 -29.62 -56.76
N ALA A 4 1.20 -28.33 -56.56
CA ALA A 4 1.31 -27.66 -55.29
C ALA A 4 0.38 -28.31 -54.25
N THR A 5 0.97 -28.97 -53.25
CA THR A 5 0.26 -29.45 -52.06
C THR A 5 -0.11 -28.27 -51.18
N VAL A 6 -1.38 -27.88 -51.20
CA VAL A 6 -1.95 -26.90 -50.27
C VAL A 6 -1.99 -27.51 -48.88
N THR A 7 -1.09 -27.10 -47.99
CA THR A 7 -1.20 -27.38 -46.55
C THR A 7 -2.37 -26.59 -45.97
N SER A 8 -3.45 -27.28 -45.59
CA SER A 8 -4.59 -26.67 -44.89
C SER A 8 -4.16 -26.17 -43.51
N ALA A 9 -4.38 -24.88 -43.22
CA ALA A 9 -4.17 -24.31 -41.89
C ALA A 9 -5.06 -25.00 -40.84
N PRO A 10 -4.57 -25.27 -39.62
CA PRO A 10 -5.36 -25.94 -38.59
C PRO A 10 -6.54 -25.06 -38.14
N SER A 11 -7.74 -25.64 -38.10
CA SER A 11 -8.95 -24.98 -37.59
C SER A 11 -8.83 -24.75 -36.08
N ARG A 12 -8.76 -23.50 -35.62
CA ARG A 12 -8.79 -23.13 -34.19
C ARG A 12 -9.97 -23.82 -33.50
N ARG A 13 -9.71 -24.67 -32.50
CA ARG A 13 -10.75 -25.38 -31.75
C ARG A 13 -11.51 -24.36 -30.90
N ARG A 14 -12.85 -24.39 -30.95
CA ARG A 14 -13.77 -23.51 -30.19
C ARG A 14 -13.45 -23.43 -28.68
N SER A 15 -12.80 -24.46 -28.12
CA SER A 15 -12.32 -24.49 -26.73
C SER A 15 -11.18 -23.50 -26.43
N GLU A 16 -10.29 -23.24 -27.39
CA GLU A 16 -9.15 -22.34 -27.20
C GLU A 16 -9.61 -20.88 -27.09
N ALA A 17 -10.61 -20.49 -27.89
CA ALA A 17 -11.22 -19.16 -27.81
C ALA A 17 -11.92 -18.91 -26.46
N VAL A 18 -12.54 -19.94 -25.88
CA VAL A 18 -13.17 -19.84 -24.55
C VAL A 18 -12.11 -19.71 -23.45
N TRP A 19 -11.03 -20.48 -23.53
CA TRP A 19 -9.92 -20.37 -22.56
C TRP A 19 -9.20 -19.03 -22.65
N GLU A 20 -8.99 -18.49 -23.85
CA GLU A 20 -8.39 -17.17 -24.08
C GLU A 20 -9.30 -16.03 -23.58
N PHE A 21 -10.62 -16.17 -23.76
CA PHE A 21 -11.60 -15.23 -23.20
C PHE A 21 -11.63 -15.29 -21.66
N ILE A 22 -11.64 -16.49 -21.07
CA ILE A 22 -11.65 -16.66 -19.61
C ILE A 22 -10.34 -16.15 -18.98
N SER A 23 -9.18 -16.41 -19.60
CA SER A 23 -7.91 -15.93 -19.07
C SER A 23 -7.77 -14.40 -19.17
N THR A 24 -8.34 -13.79 -20.21
CA THR A 24 -8.25 -12.34 -20.44
C THR A 24 -9.30 -11.55 -19.67
N TYR A 25 -10.55 -12.01 -19.65
CA TYR A 25 -11.69 -11.27 -19.10
C TYR A 25 -12.28 -11.89 -17.84
N GLY A 26 -11.93 -13.13 -17.50
CA GLY A 26 -12.52 -13.84 -16.36
C GLY A 26 -12.35 -13.10 -15.04
N LEU A 27 -11.16 -12.52 -14.79
CA LEU A 27 -10.92 -11.74 -13.57
C LEU A 27 -11.75 -10.45 -13.54
N ILE A 28 -11.85 -9.74 -14.66
CA ILE A 28 -12.62 -8.49 -14.76
C ILE A 28 -14.10 -8.77 -14.56
N LEU A 29 -14.64 -9.81 -15.21
CA LEU A 29 -16.03 -10.23 -15.06
C LEU A 29 -16.32 -10.66 -13.62
N LEU A 30 -15.41 -11.39 -12.98
CA LEU A 30 -15.55 -11.80 -11.59
C LEU A 30 -15.54 -10.57 -10.64
N LEU A 31 -14.62 -9.63 -10.85
CA LEU A 31 -14.54 -8.39 -10.06
C LEU A 31 -15.79 -7.52 -10.23
N LEU A 32 -16.37 -7.46 -11.43
CA LEU A 32 -17.61 -6.70 -11.69
C LEU A 32 -18.86 -7.43 -11.18
N ALA A 33 -18.87 -8.76 -11.17
CA ALA A 33 -19.99 -9.55 -10.67
C ALA A 33 -20.16 -9.47 -9.15
N LEU A 34 -19.05 -9.31 -8.40
CA LEU A 34 -19.09 -9.26 -6.94
C LEU A 34 -19.90 -8.07 -6.38
N PRO A 35 -19.65 -6.79 -6.78
CA PRO A 35 -20.47 -5.66 -6.33
C PRO A 35 -21.95 -5.81 -6.67
N ILE A 36 -22.26 -6.38 -7.85
CA ILE A 36 -23.65 -6.61 -8.27
C ILE A 36 -24.30 -7.65 -7.36
N ARG A 37 -23.64 -8.77 -7.09
CA ARG A 37 -24.15 -9.81 -6.19
C ARG A 37 -24.36 -9.26 -4.78
N TYR A 38 -23.37 -8.57 -4.23
CA TYR A 38 -23.46 -7.99 -2.89
C TYR A 38 -24.51 -6.87 -2.81
N GLY A 39 -24.67 -6.06 -3.87
CA GLY A 39 -25.70 -5.03 -3.93
C GLY A 39 -27.12 -5.60 -4.00
N ILE A 40 -27.32 -6.70 -4.73
CA ILE A 40 -28.61 -7.42 -4.74
C ILE A 40 -28.91 -8.01 -3.35
N GLN A 41 -27.90 -8.55 -2.67
CA GLN A 41 -28.06 -9.06 -1.30
C GLN A 41 -28.40 -7.93 -0.32
N ASP A 42 -27.69 -6.80 -0.37
CA ASP A 42 -27.94 -5.62 0.48
C ASP A 42 -29.37 -5.08 0.29
N LEU A 43 -29.82 -4.99 -0.96
CA LEU A 43 -31.17 -4.57 -1.29
C LEU A 43 -32.25 -5.59 -0.87
N SER A 44 -31.91 -6.88 -0.88
CA SER A 44 -32.81 -7.97 -0.48
C SER A 44 -32.94 -8.09 1.05
N ASP A 45 -31.87 -7.84 1.79
CA ASP A 45 -31.82 -7.99 3.24
C ASP A 45 -32.32 -6.72 3.96
N ASP A 46 -31.78 -5.56 3.57
CA ASP A 46 -31.96 -4.29 4.29
C ASP A 46 -32.74 -3.23 3.48
N GLY A 47 -33.06 -3.50 2.21
CA GLY A 47 -33.80 -2.57 1.33
C GLY A 47 -32.99 -1.35 0.87
N ASN A 48 -31.69 -1.28 1.22
CA ASN A 48 -30.80 -0.15 0.96
C ASN A 48 -29.44 -0.63 0.43
N LEU A 49 -28.61 0.28 -0.09
CA LEU A 49 -27.25 -0.01 -0.61
C LEU A 49 -26.12 0.47 0.32
N ASN A 50 -26.45 0.65 1.60
CA ASN A 50 -25.58 1.31 2.56
C ASN A 50 -24.34 0.48 2.89
N ARG A 51 -24.46 -0.86 2.96
CA ARG A 51 -23.32 -1.73 3.29
C ARG A 51 -22.36 -1.79 2.13
N LEU A 52 -22.90 -1.87 0.90
CA LEU A 52 -22.08 -1.77 -0.31
C LEU A 52 -21.32 -0.43 -0.35
N GLY A 53 -22.02 0.69 -0.08
CA GLY A 53 -21.41 2.01 -0.04
C GLY A 53 -20.33 2.16 1.04
N ASN A 54 -20.58 1.65 2.25
CA ASN A 54 -19.59 1.65 3.34
C ASN A 54 -18.33 0.85 2.96
N ASN A 55 -18.50 -0.35 2.41
CA ASN A 55 -17.38 -1.19 1.98
C ASN A 55 -16.55 -0.53 0.86
N LEU A 56 -17.19 0.19 -0.05
CA LEU A 56 -16.49 0.94 -1.11
C LEU A 56 -15.67 2.09 -0.53
N VAL A 57 -16.21 2.83 0.43
CA VAL A 57 -15.49 3.92 1.08
C VAL A 57 -14.30 3.39 1.90
N GLU A 58 -14.50 2.30 2.64
CA GLU A 58 -13.43 1.66 3.40
C GLU A 58 -12.33 1.09 2.47
N GLY A 59 -12.74 0.44 1.37
CA GLY A 59 -11.84 -0.03 0.32
C GLY A 59 -11.05 1.11 -0.33
N LEU A 60 -11.69 2.25 -0.61
CA LEU A 60 -11.02 3.41 -1.19
C LEU A 60 -10.02 4.03 -0.21
N SER A 61 -10.39 4.15 1.07
CA SER A 61 -9.51 4.67 2.12
C SER A 61 -8.27 3.80 2.30
N ASN A 62 -8.45 2.47 2.43
CA ASN A 62 -7.34 1.52 2.54
C ASN A 62 -6.51 1.47 1.25
N GLY A 63 -7.18 1.53 0.10
CA GLY A 63 -6.56 1.59 -1.21
C GLY A 63 -5.66 2.82 -1.39
N ALA A 64 -6.04 3.98 -0.84
CA ALA A 64 -5.21 5.19 -0.87
C ALA A 64 -3.88 4.98 -0.13
N VAL A 65 -3.93 4.41 1.09
CA VAL A 65 -2.71 4.09 1.86
C VAL A 65 -1.84 3.07 1.13
N LEU A 66 -2.45 2.02 0.57
CA LEU A 66 -1.74 1.02 -0.23
C LEU A 66 -1.15 1.61 -1.51
N ALA A 67 -1.82 2.56 -2.15
CA ALA A 67 -1.31 3.27 -3.32
C ALA A 67 -0.07 4.11 -2.98
N LEU A 68 -0.03 4.74 -1.81
CA LEU A 68 1.15 5.46 -1.33
C LEU A 68 2.34 4.51 -1.13
N ILE A 69 2.11 3.34 -0.55
CA ILE A 69 3.14 2.30 -0.36
C ILE A 69 3.63 1.78 -1.72
N ALA A 70 2.71 1.48 -2.64
CA ALA A 70 3.02 1.02 -3.99
C ALA A 70 3.85 2.07 -4.77
N LEU A 71 3.47 3.34 -4.68
CA LEU A 71 4.21 4.45 -5.27
C LEU A 71 5.66 4.48 -4.73
N GLY A 72 5.85 4.33 -3.42
CA GLY A 72 7.18 4.23 -2.82
C GLY A 72 8.02 3.09 -3.40
N TYR A 73 7.42 1.90 -3.55
CA TYR A 73 8.10 0.74 -4.14
C TYR A 73 8.49 0.98 -5.61
N THR A 74 7.59 1.55 -6.42
CA THR A 74 7.86 1.85 -7.83
C THR A 74 8.98 2.87 -8.01
N LEU A 75 9.10 3.86 -7.12
CA LEU A 75 10.18 4.86 -7.19
C LEU A 75 11.54 4.27 -6.83
N VAL A 76 11.61 3.45 -5.77
CA VAL A 76 12.87 2.80 -5.37
C VAL A 76 13.36 1.86 -6.46
N TYR A 77 12.45 1.06 -7.04
CA TYR A 77 12.79 0.19 -8.17
C TYR A 77 13.16 1.00 -9.41
N GLY A 78 12.44 2.09 -9.71
CA GLY A 78 12.70 2.94 -10.87
C GLY A 78 14.09 3.60 -10.87
N ILE A 79 14.65 3.91 -9.70
CA ILE A 79 15.97 4.55 -9.57
C ILE A 79 17.09 3.51 -9.50
N ILE A 80 16.92 2.48 -8.67
CA ILE A 80 18.01 1.53 -8.36
C ILE A 80 18.00 0.33 -9.32
N GLU A 81 16.87 0.05 -9.98
CA GLU A 81 16.62 -1.12 -10.85
C GLU A 81 16.93 -2.47 -10.17
N LEU A 82 16.92 -2.49 -8.83
CA LEU A 82 17.13 -3.66 -8.00
C LEU A 82 15.86 -4.00 -7.22
N ILE A 83 15.56 -5.29 -7.10
CA ILE A 83 14.44 -5.78 -6.28
C ILE A 83 14.81 -5.56 -4.81
N ASN A 84 14.09 -4.66 -4.15
CA ASN A 84 14.28 -4.37 -2.73
C ASN A 84 13.16 -5.03 -1.88
N PHE A 85 13.45 -6.19 -1.29
CA PHE A 85 12.52 -6.86 -0.38
C PHE A 85 12.38 -6.17 0.99
N ALA A 86 13.39 -5.41 1.41
CA ALA A 86 13.40 -4.73 2.70
C ALA A 86 12.41 -3.54 2.78
N HIS A 87 11.78 -3.13 1.67
CA HIS A 87 10.88 -1.99 1.65
C HIS A 87 9.68 -2.15 2.62
N GLY A 88 9.10 -3.36 2.67
CA GLY A 88 8.02 -3.66 3.60
C GLY A 88 8.45 -3.56 5.07
N GLU A 89 9.69 -3.97 5.36
CA GLU A 89 10.26 -3.91 6.71
C GLU A 89 10.61 -2.48 7.14
N VAL A 90 11.01 -1.62 6.20
CA VAL A 90 11.18 -0.19 6.47
C VAL A 90 9.83 0.45 6.82
N PHE A 91 8.75 0.08 6.12
CA PHE A 91 7.40 0.53 6.47
C PHE A 91 6.97 0.03 7.86
N MET A 92 7.25 -1.25 8.17
CA MET A 92 7.01 -1.81 9.50
C MET A 92 7.76 -1.01 10.57
N LEU A 93 9.08 -0.85 10.46
CA LEU A 93 9.88 -0.13 11.44
C LEU A 93 9.49 1.35 11.56
N GLY A 94 9.08 2.00 10.47
CA GLY A 94 8.51 3.35 10.50
C GLY A 94 7.21 3.43 11.28
N SER A 95 6.33 2.43 11.15
CA SER A 95 5.09 2.35 11.95
C SER A 95 5.38 2.10 13.44
N LEU A 96 6.35 1.26 13.75
CA LEU A 96 6.81 0.99 15.12
C LEU A 96 7.44 2.24 15.76
N ALA A 97 8.26 2.98 14.99
CA ALA A 97 8.81 4.26 15.42
C ALA A 97 7.70 5.29 15.68
N SER A 98 6.67 5.34 14.84
CA SER A 98 5.52 6.21 15.06
C SER A 98 4.79 5.87 16.36
N ALA A 99 4.60 4.58 16.65
CA ALA A 99 4.01 4.11 17.91
C ALA A 99 4.88 4.42 19.14
N ALA A 100 6.20 4.33 19.02
CA ALA A 100 7.13 4.70 20.10
C ALA A 100 7.16 6.22 20.35
N LEU A 101 7.15 7.03 19.28
CA LEU A 101 7.08 8.47 19.36
C LEU A 101 5.75 8.92 19.98
N TYR A 102 4.65 8.27 19.62
CA TYR A 102 3.35 8.48 20.25
C TYR A 102 3.42 8.37 21.79
N ALA A 103 4.03 7.30 22.30
CA ALA A 103 4.22 7.11 23.74
C ALA A 103 5.15 8.17 24.35
N THR A 104 6.18 8.60 23.61
CA THR A 104 7.16 9.60 24.07
C THR A 104 6.57 11.00 24.15
N PHE A 105 5.72 11.39 23.19
CA PHE A 105 5.02 12.67 23.21
C PHE A 105 3.85 12.71 24.22
N GLY A 106 3.50 11.57 24.83
CA GLY A 106 2.44 11.49 25.84
C GLY A 106 1.07 11.90 25.29
N LEU A 107 0.84 11.73 23.99
CA LEU A 107 -0.45 12.04 23.38
C LEU A 107 -1.49 11.07 23.95
N THR A 108 -2.63 11.60 24.38
CA THR A 108 -3.75 10.80 24.89
C THR A 108 -5.04 11.26 24.22
N PRO A 109 -6.11 10.46 24.27
CA PRO A 109 -7.43 10.91 23.80
C PRO A 109 -7.95 12.17 24.50
N ALA A 110 -7.38 12.55 25.65
CA ALA A 110 -7.70 13.76 26.39
C ALA A 110 -6.88 14.99 25.95
N THR A 111 -5.86 14.81 25.09
CA THR A 111 -5.09 15.92 24.55
C THR A 111 -5.98 16.82 23.70
N GLY A 112 -5.92 18.14 23.91
CA GLY A 112 -6.71 19.10 23.15
C GLY A 112 -6.45 19.03 21.63
N ALA A 113 -7.43 19.41 20.82
CA ALA A 113 -7.39 19.24 19.36
C ALA A 113 -6.14 19.85 18.70
N ALA A 114 -5.73 21.05 19.11
CA ALA A 114 -4.52 21.71 18.59
C ALA A 114 -3.24 20.94 18.95
N GLY A 115 -3.15 20.42 20.19
CA GLY A 115 -2.03 19.59 20.63
C GLY A 115 -1.94 18.26 19.89
N LEU A 116 -3.10 17.63 19.61
CA LEU A 116 -3.16 16.41 18.81
C LEU A 116 -2.69 16.64 17.38
N VAL A 117 -3.16 17.70 16.72
CA VAL A 117 -2.75 17.99 15.32
C VAL A 117 -1.25 18.27 15.23
N LEU A 118 -0.71 19.11 16.13
CA LEU A 118 0.72 19.40 16.15
C LEU A 118 1.57 18.17 16.50
N GLY A 119 1.12 17.37 17.47
CA GLY A 119 1.79 16.13 17.86
C GLY A 119 1.82 15.12 16.73
N LEU A 120 0.69 14.90 16.04
CA LEU A 120 0.62 13.99 14.89
C LEU A 120 1.46 14.48 13.70
N ALA A 121 1.48 15.78 13.43
CA ALA A 121 2.34 16.35 12.40
C ALA A 121 3.82 16.17 12.74
N ALA A 122 4.21 16.37 14.00
CA ALA A 122 5.59 16.12 14.46
C ALA A 122 5.96 14.64 14.35
N ILE A 123 5.06 13.74 14.75
CA ILE A 123 5.27 12.28 14.61
C ILE A 123 5.42 11.90 13.15
N LEU A 124 4.58 12.43 12.26
CA LEU A 124 4.69 12.18 10.81
C LEU A 124 6.08 12.55 10.28
N ILE A 125 6.55 13.76 10.58
CA ILE A 125 7.87 14.24 10.12
C ILE A 125 8.99 13.37 10.70
N LEU A 126 8.96 13.08 12.00
CA LEU A 126 9.97 12.26 12.66
C LEU A 126 9.98 10.82 12.13
N ALA A 127 8.80 10.23 11.88
CA ALA A 127 8.68 8.90 11.28
C ALA A 127 9.22 8.87 9.85
N MET A 128 9.00 9.92 9.07
CA MET A 128 9.60 10.09 7.74
C MET A 128 11.12 10.16 7.83
N MET A 129 11.67 10.91 8.80
CA MET A 129 13.12 10.99 9.01
C MET A 129 13.72 9.65 9.43
N VAL A 130 13.08 8.92 10.33
CA VAL A 130 13.50 7.57 10.75
C VAL A 130 13.50 6.62 9.55
N SER A 131 12.42 6.60 8.76
CA SER A 131 12.31 5.74 7.58
C SER A 131 13.35 6.10 6.51
N ALA A 132 13.57 7.39 6.26
CA ALA A 132 14.57 7.87 5.31
C ALA A 132 16.00 7.51 5.73
N SER A 133 16.34 7.76 7.00
CA SER A 133 17.66 7.41 7.55
C SER A 133 17.92 5.90 7.52
N LEU A 134 16.90 5.09 7.81
CA LEU A 134 16.99 3.64 7.70
C LEU A 134 17.25 3.20 6.26
N ASN A 135 16.53 3.77 5.28
CA ASN A 135 16.73 3.45 3.87
C ASN A 135 18.14 3.85 3.38
N VAL A 136 18.65 5.00 3.82
CA VAL A 136 20.03 5.44 3.53
C VAL A 136 21.04 4.49 4.17
N MET A 137 20.79 4.01 5.39
CA MET A 137 21.65 3.03 6.04
C MET A 137 21.70 1.72 5.26
N ILE A 138 20.54 1.21 4.83
CA ILE A 138 20.45 -0.01 4.02
C ILE A 138 21.21 0.17 2.69
N GLU A 139 20.99 1.29 2.00
CA GLU A 139 21.68 1.58 0.74
C GLU A 139 23.19 1.58 0.93
N ARG A 140 23.70 2.25 1.98
CA ARG A 140 25.14 2.35 2.23
C ARG A 140 25.78 1.04 2.66
N VAL A 141 25.12 0.28 3.53
CA VAL A 141 25.70 -0.92 4.15
C VAL A 141 25.48 -2.16 3.29
N ALA A 142 24.29 -2.32 2.72
CA ALA A 142 23.88 -3.54 2.03
C ALA A 142 24.07 -3.45 0.52
N TYR A 143 23.60 -2.37 -0.12
CA TYR A 143 23.49 -2.33 -1.59
C TYR A 143 24.68 -1.66 -2.28
N ARG A 144 25.18 -0.54 -1.76
CA ARG A 144 26.29 0.22 -2.34
C ARG A 144 27.57 -0.61 -2.54
N PRO A 145 27.97 -1.51 -1.61
CA PRO A 145 29.13 -2.37 -1.81
C PRO A 145 28.96 -3.39 -2.96
N LEU A 146 27.72 -3.73 -3.31
CA LEU A 146 27.40 -4.78 -4.28
C LEU A 146 27.08 -4.24 -5.69
N ARG A 147 27.27 -2.94 -5.94
CA ARG A 147 27.01 -2.34 -7.27
C ARG A 147 27.81 -2.95 -8.41
N GLY A 148 28.98 -3.53 -8.12
CA GLY A 148 29.82 -4.24 -9.11
C GLY A 148 29.66 -5.76 -9.10
N ALA A 149 28.78 -6.31 -8.26
CA ALA A 149 28.61 -7.75 -8.09
C ALA A 149 27.59 -8.34 -9.10
N PRO A 150 27.58 -9.66 -9.33
CA PRO A 150 26.55 -10.32 -10.13
C PRO A 150 25.13 -10.02 -9.60
N LYS A 151 24.14 -9.90 -10.49
CA LYS A 151 22.75 -9.51 -10.15
C LYS A 151 22.09 -10.36 -9.05
N LEU A 152 22.55 -11.59 -8.84
CA LEU A 152 22.07 -12.47 -7.77
C LEU A 152 22.52 -12.03 -6.37
N ALA A 153 23.70 -11.41 -6.23
CA ALA A 153 24.22 -11.00 -4.93
C ALA A 153 23.36 -9.91 -4.26
N PRO A 154 22.99 -8.80 -4.94
CA PRO A 154 22.05 -7.82 -4.37
C PRO A 154 20.70 -8.40 -3.98
N LEU A 155 20.18 -9.38 -4.74
CA LEU A 155 18.90 -10.04 -4.43
C LEU A 155 18.98 -10.82 -3.11
N ILE A 156 20.03 -11.64 -2.94
CA ILE A 156 20.25 -12.41 -1.70
C ILE A 156 20.44 -11.45 -0.51
N THR A 157 21.20 -10.37 -0.71
CA THR A 157 21.39 -9.34 0.31
C THR A 157 20.09 -8.62 0.66
N ALA A 158 19.22 -8.33 -0.31
CA ALA A 158 17.92 -7.74 -0.06
C ALA A 158 17.02 -8.63 0.82
N VAL A 159 17.00 -9.94 0.53
CA VAL A 159 16.28 -10.94 1.37
C VAL A 159 16.89 -10.99 2.77
N GLY A 160 18.22 -11.07 2.87
CA GLY A 160 18.92 -11.10 4.16
C GLY A 160 18.64 -9.84 5.00
N MET A 161 18.66 -8.67 4.37
CA MET A 161 18.33 -7.41 5.03
C MET A 161 16.88 -7.38 5.53
N SER A 162 15.93 -7.90 4.73
CA SER A 162 14.53 -8.03 5.15
C SER A 162 14.41 -8.82 6.44
N PHE A 163 15.03 -10.01 6.52
CA PHE A 163 15.00 -10.80 7.75
C PHE A 163 15.68 -10.11 8.94
N ILE A 164 16.78 -9.39 8.72
CA ILE A 164 17.44 -8.63 9.79
C ILE A 164 16.48 -7.55 10.34
N LEU A 165 15.88 -6.73 9.47
CA LEU A 165 14.97 -5.67 9.88
C LEU A 165 13.71 -6.21 10.54
N GLN A 166 13.16 -7.31 10.02
CA GLN A 166 12.04 -8.01 10.62
C GLN A 166 12.36 -8.45 12.05
N ASN A 167 13.51 -9.11 12.24
CA ASN A 167 13.95 -9.56 13.56
C ASN A 167 14.26 -8.39 14.51
N VAL A 168 14.78 -7.27 14.00
CA VAL A 168 14.93 -6.03 14.79
C VAL A 168 13.56 -5.54 15.29
N GLY A 169 12.53 -5.54 14.44
CA GLY A 169 11.17 -5.18 14.85
C GLY A 169 10.61 -6.13 15.91
N VAL A 170 10.82 -7.44 15.73
CA VAL A 170 10.40 -8.47 16.70
C VAL A 170 11.14 -8.31 18.03
N LEU A 171 12.44 -8.00 18.03
CA LEU A 171 13.20 -7.76 19.25
C LEU A 171 12.76 -6.47 19.95
N TRP A 172 12.32 -5.46 19.19
CA TRP A 172 11.92 -4.17 19.74
C TRP A 172 10.54 -4.23 20.43
N ILE A 173 9.53 -4.79 19.76
CA ILE A 173 8.13 -4.71 20.20
C ILE A 173 7.48 -6.09 20.44
N GLY A 174 8.13 -7.15 19.98
CA GLY A 174 7.62 -8.53 20.02
C GLY A 174 6.94 -8.93 18.71
N ALA A 175 6.69 -10.23 18.56
CA ALA A 175 6.04 -10.81 17.37
C ALA A 175 4.50 -10.67 17.36
N SER A 176 3.91 -10.08 18.40
CA SER A 176 2.45 -9.92 18.51
C SER A 176 1.98 -8.63 17.85
N GLN A 177 0.80 -8.67 17.23
CA GLN A 177 0.15 -7.48 16.71
C GLN A 177 -0.14 -6.51 17.87
N LYS A 178 0.33 -5.26 17.73
CA LYS A 178 0.06 -4.19 18.69
C LYS A 178 -0.92 -3.20 18.09
N ALA A 179 -2.05 -3.01 18.74
CA ALA A 179 -2.97 -1.93 18.40
C ALA A 179 -2.44 -0.60 18.97
N VAL A 180 -2.52 0.46 18.19
CA VAL A 180 -2.26 1.83 18.65
C VAL A 180 -3.59 2.44 19.12
N PRO A 181 -3.64 3.15 20.26
CA PRO A 181 -4.86 3.80 20.73
C PRO A 181 -5.47 4.75 19.70
N ASP A 182 -6.80 4.75 19.59
CA ASP A 182 -7.50 5.65 18.67
C ASP A 182 -7.61 7.07 19.25
N LEU A 183 -6.63 7.92 18.92
CA LEU A 183 -6.56 9.31 19.39
C LEU A 183 -7.54 10.26 18.71
N LEU A 184 -7.82 10.01 17.44
CA LEU A 184 -8.60 10.92 16.61
C LEU A 184 -10.10 10.56 16.65
N GLY A 185 -10.43 9.42 17.24
CA GLY A 185 -11.72 8.78 17.05
C GLY A 185 -11.89 8.47 15.57
N SER A 186 -10.92 7.77 14.99
CA SER A 186 -10.90 7.29 13.61
C SER A 186 -12.22 6.63 13.21
N GLN A 187 -12.86 5.91 14.14
CA GLN A 187 -14.15 5.24 13.96
C GLN A 187 -15.36 6.14 14.22
N LYS A 188 -15.17 7.39 14.67
CA LYS A 188 -16.28 8.33 14.87
C LYS A 188 -16.85 8.75 13.52
N HIS A 189 -18.16 8.60 13.38
CA HIS A 189 -18.91 9.10 12.24
C HIS A 189 -18.79 10.62 12.14
N LEU A 190 -18.48 11.11 10.93
CA LEU A 190 -18.43 12.54 10.61
C LEU A 190 -19.71 12.96 9.92
N ILE A 191 -20.00 12.32 8.78
CA ILE A 191 -21.09 12.67 7.88
C ILE A 191 -21.65 11.36 7.31
N GLU A 192 -22.97 11.29 7.22
CA GLU A 192 -23.68 10.24 6.52
C GLU A 192 -24.25 10.81 5.22
N ILE A 193 -23.88 10.22 4.09
CA ILE A 193 -24.33 10.64 2.77
C ILE A 193 -25.11 9.48 2.17
N TRP A 194 -26.42 9.63 2.00
CA TRP A 194 -27.29 8.59 1.42
C TRP A 194 -27.15 7.23 2.11
N GLY A 195 -27.02 7.22 3.44
CA GLY A 195 -26.86 5.98 4.22
C GLY A 195 -25.43 5.43 4.29
N VAL A 196 -24.48 6.07 3.61
CA VAL A 196 -23.05 5.72 3.65
C VAL A 196 -22.35 6.57 4.71
N SER A 197 -21.73 5.89 5.68
CA SER A 197 -21.05 6.51 6.80
C SER A 197 -19.59 6.84 6.46
N ILE A 198 -19.25 8.12 6.52
CA ILE A 198 -17.87 8.59 6.37
C ILE A 198 -17.30 8.82 7.77
N THR A 199 -16.22 8.11 8.09
CA THR A 199 -15.53 8.21 9.37
C THR A 199 -14.37 9.20 9.31
N ARG A 200 -13.88 9.64 10.47
CA ARG A 200 -12.68 10.48 10.56
C ARG A 200 -11.45 9.84 9.94
N GLY A 201 -11.32 8.52 10.09
CA GLY A 201 -10.24 7.75 9.51
C GLY A 201 -10.18 7.87 7.99
N HIS A 202 -11.33 7.76 7.31
CA HIS A 202 -11.40 7.86 5.84
C HIS A 202 -10.94 9.22 5.34
N VAL A 203 -11.41 10.30 5.97
CA VAL A 203 -11.04 11.66 5.59
C VAL A 203 -9.56 11.92 5.85
N LEU A 204 -9.03 11.48 7.00
CA LEU A 204 -7.61 11.61 7.33
C LEU A 204 -6.70 10.83 6.38
N ALA A 205 -7.06 9.58 6.06
CA ALA A 205 -6.29 8.76 5.13
C ALA A 205 -6.14 9.45 3.77
N ILE A 206 -7.24 9.97 3.23
CA ILE A 206 -7.24 10.70 1.95
C ILE A 206 -6.50 12.04 2.09
N ALA A 207 -6.76 12.80 3.15
CA ALA A 207 -6.18 14.12 3.38
C ALA A 207 -4.66 14.07 3.61
N VAL A 208 -4.12 12.96 4.10
CA VAL A 208 -2.66 12.77 4.23
C VAL A 208 -2.07 12.17 2.95
N THR A 209 -2.74 11.20 2.34
CA THR A 209 -2.24 10.50 1.16
C THR A 209 -2.13 11.41 -0.06
N ILE A 210 -3.19 12.17 -0.38
CA ILE A 210 -3.22 12.99 -1.60
C ILE A 210 -2.07 14.03 -1.58
N PRO A 211 -1.89 14.85 -0.52
CA PRO A 211 -0.77 15.78 -0.47
C PRO A 211 0.60 15.11 -0.54
N LEU A 212 0.79 13.96 0.11
CA LEU A 212 2.07 13.24 0.07
C LEU A 212 2.38 12.71 -1.34
N VAL A 213 1.40 12.13 -2.03
CA VAL A 213 1.56 11.69 -3.43
C VAL A 213 1.85 12.88 -4.32
N LEU A 214 1.11 13.98 -4.21
CA LEU A 214 1.33 15.18 -5.01
C LEU A 214 2.70 15.81 -4.75
N LEU A 215 3.12 15.89 -3.49
CA LEU A 215 4.43 16.40 -3.09
C LEU A 215 5.53 15.52 -3.66
N LEU A 216 5.43 14.20 -3.48
CA LEU A 216 6.43 13.24 -3.94
C LEU A 216 6.53 13.21 -5.47
N THR A 217 5.40 13.16 -6.18
CA THR A 217 5.39 13.21 -7.65
C THR A 217 5.92 14.53 -8.19
N SER A 218 5.57 15.66 -7.56
CA SER A 218 6.11 16.98 -7.93
C SER A 218 7.60 17.08 -7.64
N PHE A 219 8.07 16.51 -6.53
CA PHE A 219 9.49 16.47 -6.18
C PHE A 219 10.29 15.66 -7.19
N VAL A 220 9.83 14.46 -7.56
CA VAL A 220 10.48 13.62 -8.57
C VAL A 220 10.46 14.29 -9.94
N ALA A 221 9.34 14.87 -10.36
CA ALA A 221 9.22 15.49 -11.68
C ALA A 221 9.99 16.81 -11.85
N ARG A 222 10.27 17.55 -10.75
CA ARG A 222 10.87 18.90 -10.81
C ARG A 222 12.28 18.99 -10.21
N SER A 223 12.72 18.03 -9.40
CA SER A 223 14.03 18.11 -8.75
C SER A 223 15.12 17.49 -9.64
N ARG A 224 16.34 18.06 -9.59
CA ARG A 224 17.53 17.52 -10.29
C ARG A 224 18.11 16.26 -9.63
N LEU A 225 17.50 15.81 -8.53
CA LEU A 225 17.83 14.56 -7.83
C LEU A 225 16.90 13.41 -8.25
N GLY A 226 15.93 13.69 -9.13
CA GLY A 226 15.06 12.73 -9.83
C GLY A 226 15.49 12.55 -11.28
#